data_AF-F3FWI3-F1
#
_entry.id   AF-F3FWI3-F1
#
_cell.length_a   1.000
_cell.length_b   1.000
_cell.length_c   1.000
_cell.angle_alpha   90.00
_cell.angle_beta   90.00
_cell.angle_gamma   90.00
#
_symmetry.space_group_name_H-M   'P 1'
#
loop_
_entity.id
_entity.type
_entity.pdbx_description
1 polymer ?
#
loop_
_entity_poly.entity_id
_entity_poly.type
_entity_poly.pdbx_seq_one_letter_code
_entity_poly.pdbx_strand_id
1 'polypeptide(L)'
;AGRDVINKGSVLESGRDMTIQAGRDVTIAPTEVTNSLFSDSKHNSSDITQLGSTASSGRDLTVQAGRDISFIASQIDAKRDIAMAATE
;
A
#
# COMPACT_ATOMS: atom_id res chain seq x y z
N ALA A 1 11.90 -16.37 7.07
CA ALA A 1 11.65 -14.92 7.18
C ALA A 1 11.14 -14.41 5.85
N GLY A 2 9.94 -13.82 5.84
CA GLY A 2 9.44 -13.10 4.68
C GLY A 2 10.40 -11.94 4.42
N ARG A 3 11.13 -12.02 3.31
CA ARG A 3 12.18 -11.05 2.99
C ARG A 3 11.56 -9.67 2.88
N ASP A 4 10.45 -9.57 2.18
CA ASP A 4 9.75 -8.34 1.89
C ASP A 4 8.24 -8.59 2.05
N VAL A 5 7.50 -7.57 2.48
CA VAL A 5 6.03 -7.58 2.46
C VAL A 5 5.58 -6.61 1.38
N ILE A 6 4.91 -7.16 0.37
CA ILE A 6 4.36 -6.36 -0.72
C ILE A 6 2.87 -6.65 -0.78
N ASN A 7 2.05 -5.66 -0.41
CA ASN A 7 0.61 -5.72 -0.59
C ASN A 7 0.23 -4.82 -1.76
N LYS A 8 -0.27 -5.45 -2.83
CA LYS A 8 -0.87 -4.78 -3.99
C LYS A 8 -2.36 -5.07 -3.93
N GLY A 9 -3.09 -4.26 -3.18
CA GLY A 9 -4.49 -4.54 -2.84
C GLY A 9 -5.23 -3.28 -2.44
N SER A 10 -6.37 -3.05 -3.08
CA SER A 10 -7.14 -1.80 -2.96
C SER A 10 -7.69 -1.51 -1.56
N VAL A 11 -7.73 -2.48 -0.63
CA VAL A 11 -8.20 -2.23 0.75
C VAL A 11 -7.50 -3.15 1.74
N LEU A 12 -6.93 -2.56 2.78
CA LEU A 12 -6.37 -3.20 3.96
C LEU A 12 -7.26 -2.82 5.15
N GLU A 13 -8.11 -3.71 5.63
CA GLU A 13 -8.99 -3.44 6.77
C GLU A 13 -8.70 -4.44 7.90
N SER A 14 -8.53 -3.94 9.12
CA SER A 14 -8.51 -4.76 10.34
C SER A 14 -9.52 -4.22 11.35
N GLY A 15 -10.39 -5.10 11.87
CA GLY A 15 -11.39 -4.71 12.87
C GLY A 15 -10.82 -4.35 14.25
N ARG A 16 -9.52 -4.61 14.48
CA ARG A 16 -8.83 -4.27 15.73
C ARG A 16 -7.50 -3.62 15.42
N ASP A 17 -6.41 -4.37 15.48
CA ASP A 17 -5.06 -3.85 15.25
C ASP A 17 -4.55 -4.39 13.91
N MET A 18 -3.83 -3.57 13.16
CA MET A 18 -3.17 -3.95 11.92
C MET A 18 -1.68 -3.93 12.17
N THR A 19 -1.02 -5.07 12.00
CA THR A 19 0.43 -5.18 12.17
C THR A 19 1.06 -5.72 10.89
N ILE A 20 1.96 -4.95 10.31
CA ILE A 20 2.69 -5.29 9.09
C ILE A 20 4.17 -5.36 9.44
N GLN A 21 4.80 -6.51 9.24
CA GLN A 21 6.21 -6.72 9.57
C GLN A 21 6.93 -7.39 8.40
N ALA A 22 7.97 -6.75 7.89
CA ALA A 22 8.86 -7.32 6.88
C ALA A 22 10.29 -7.43 7.40
N GLY A 23 10.99 -8.49 6.97
CA GLY A 23 12.41 -8.68 7.31
C GLY A 23 13.35 -7.69 6.62
N ARG A 24 12.89 -6.98 5.59
CA ARG A 24 13.67 -5.97 4.85
C ARG A 24 12.75 -4.84 4.40
N ASP A 25 11.90 -5.04 3.40
CA ASP A 25 11.08 -3.93 2.86
C ASP A 25 9.58 -4.15 3.06
N VAL A 26 8.84 -3.11 3.46
CA VAL A 26 7.38 -3.07 3.40
C VAL A 26 6.96 -2.17 2.24
N THR A 27 6.13 -2.68 1.34
CA THR A 27 5.50 -1.89 0.27
C THR A 27 4.00 -2.14 0.24
N ILE A 28 3.23 -1.07 0.36
CA ILE A 28 1.77 -1.08 0.31
C ILE A 28 1.38 -0.17 -0.83
N ALA A 29 0.82 -0.73 -1.90
CA ALA A 29 0.54 0.01 -3.12
C ALA A 29 -0.84 -0.34 -3.71
N PRO A 30 -1.50 0.61 -4.38
CA PRO A 30 -2.74 0.39 -5.09
C PRO A 30 -2.57 -0.57 -6.23
N THR A 31 -3.69 -1.18 -6.60
CA THR A 31 -3.77 -1.86 -7.88
C THR A 31 -3.96 -0.80 -8.96
N GLU A 32 -2.99 -0.69 -9.84
CA GLU A 32 -3.08 0.23 -10.97
C GLU A 32 -3.78 -0.49 -12.13
N VAL A 33 -4.90 0.07 -12.60
CA VAL A 33 -5.54 -0.37 -13.84
C VAL A 33 -5.13 0.61 -14.92
N THR A 34 -4.16 0.18 -15.72
CA THR A 34 -3.81 0.88 -16.95
C THR A 34 -4.77 0.44 -18.05
N ASN A 35 -5.73 1.30 -18.39
CA ASN A 35 -6.61 1.04 -19.51
C ASN A 35 -5.98 1.60 -20.79
N SER A 36 -4.98 0.90 -21.32
CA SER A 36 -4.36 1.26 -22.60
C SER A 36 -5.29 0.87 -23.74
N LEU A 37 -6.17 1.78 -24.18
CA LEU A 37 -6.89 1.65 -25.43
C LEU A 37 -5.89 1.86 -26.57
N PHE A 38 -5.23 0.77 -26.97
CA PHE A 38 -4.46 0.74 -28.20
C PHE A 38 -5.41 0.87 -29.39
N SER A 39 -5.58 2.09 -29.88
CA SER A 39 -5.96 2.37 -31.26
C SER A 39 -5.50 3.78 -31.62
N ASP A 40 -4.51 3.82 -32.51
CA ASP A 40 -4.01 4.97 -33.26
C ASP A 40 -2.73 5.67 -32.78
N SER A 41 -1.76 5.73 -33.70
CA SER A 41 -0.35 6.06 -33.54
C SER A 41 -0.04 7.52 -33.16
N LYS A 42 -1.03 8.31 -32.69
CA LYS A 42 -0.90 9.78 -32.53
C LYS A 42 -1.31 10.32 -31.16
N HIS A 43 -1.94 9.54 -30.29
CA HIS A 43 -2.33 10.01 -28.95
C HIS A 43 -2.05 8.93 -27.91
N ASN A 44 -0.94 9.07 -27.17
CA ASN A 44 -0.69 8.25 -25.98
C ASN A 44 -1.31 8.97 -24.78
N SER A 45 -2.64 8.88 -24.65
CA SER A 45 -3.30 9.20 -23.38
C SER A 45 -3.47 7.90 -22.63
N SER A 46 -2.51 7.59 -21.75
CA SER A 46 -2.62 6.45 -20.84
C SER A 46 -3.35 6.91 -19.59
N ASP A 47 -4.63 6.61 -19.48
CA ASP A 47 -5.40 6.81 -18.25
C ASP A 47 -4.99 5.73 -17.23
N ILE A 48 -4.02 6.07 -16.37
CA ILE A 48 -3.65 5.22 -15.23
C ILE A 48 -4.71 5.46 -14.15
N THR A 49 -5.65 4.52 -14.03
CA THR A 49 -6.60 4.55 -12.92
C THR A 49 -5.97 3.77 -11.77
N GLN A 50 -5.40 4.49 -10.81
CA GLN A 50 -5.02 3.89 -9.54
C GLN A 50 -6.32 3.55 -8.80
N LEU A 51 -6.62 2.26 -8.66
CA LEU A 51 -7.70 1.83 -7.77
C LEU A 51 -7.24 2.17 -6.36
N GLY A 52 -7.80 3.24 -5.80
CA GLY A 52 -7.37 3.81 -4.53
C GLY A 52 -7.19 2.73 -3.47
N SER A 53 -6.08 2.80 -2.73
CA SER A 53 -5.88 1.93 -1.56
C SER A 53 -6.34 2.62 -0.30
N THR A 54 -7.16 1.94 0.50
CA THR A 54 -7.49 2.38 1.85
C THR A 54 -6.91 1.40 2.85
N ALA A 55 -6.09 1.88 3.79
CA ALA A 55 -5.63 1.09 4.92
C ALA A 55 -6.34 1.57 6.19
N SER A 56 -7.33 0.82 6.70
CA SER A 56 -8.07 1.14 7.92
C SER A 56 -7.80 0.13 9.04
N SER A 57 -7.46 0.64 10.23
CA SER A 57 -7.33 -0.15 11.45
C SER A 57 -8.34 0.31 12.50
N GLY A 58 -9.08 -0.65 13.08
CA GLY A 58 -10.08 -0.41 14.12
C GLY A 58 -9.50 0.15 15.43
N ARG A 59 -8.18 0.13 15.60
CA ARG A 59 -7.44 0.66 16.75
C ARG A 59 -6.06 1.15 16.31
N ASP A 60 -5.09 0.26 16.17
CA ASP A 60 -3.68 0.63 15.95
C ASP A 60 -3.19 0.12 14.60
N LEU A 61 -2.44 0.95 13.88
CA LEU A 61 -1.66 0.52 12.73
C LEU A 61 -0.19 0.50 13.14
N THR A 62 0.46 -0.66 13.08
CA THR A 62 1.90 -0.81 13.32
C THR A 62 2.57 -1.39 12.08
N VAL A 63 3.58 -0.69 11.56
CA VAL A 63 4.36 -1.12 10.41
C VAL A 63 5.83 -1.19 10.82
N GLN A 64 6.46 -2.34 10.64
CA GLN A 64 7.89 -2.53 10.87
C GLN A 64 8.57 -3.09 9.63
N ALA A 65 9.66 -2.46 9.21
CA ALA A 65 10.51 -2.94 8.15
C ALA A 65 11.96 -3.04 8.61
N GLY A 66 12.67 -4.02 8.07
CA GLY A 66 14.08 -4.21 8.27
C GLY A 66 14.99 -3.30 7.45
N ARG A 67 14.44 -2.39 6.63
CA ARG A 67 15.16 -1.39 5.84
C ARG A 67 14.28 -0.22 5.44
N ASP A 68 13.24 -0.46 4.63
CA ASP A 68 12.41 0.60 4.05
C ASP A 68 10.90 0.33 4.20
N ILE A 69 10.13 1.40 4.41
CA ILE A 69 8.66 1.38 4.38
C ILE A 69 8.18 2.30 3.26
N SER A 70 7.40 1.76 2.33
CA SER A 70 6.75 2.51 1.25
C SER A 70 5.24 2.32 1.30
N PHE A 71 4.49 3.40 1.53
CA PHE A 71 3.03 3.43 1.46
C PHE A 71 2.59 4.36 0.34
N ILE A 72 1.90 3.80 -0.65
CA ILE A 72 1.38 4.49 -1.84
C ILE A 72 -0.17 4.48 -1.80
N ALA A 73 -0.76 4.42 -0.60
CA ALA A 73 -2.20 4.40 -0.42
C ALA A 73 -2.82 5.80 -0.59
N SER A 74 -4.08 5.86 -1.04
CA SER A 74 -4.82 7.12 -1.15
C SER A 74 -5.36 7.57 0.21
N GLN A 75 -5.59 6.63 1.13
CA GLN A 75 -6.10 6.93 2.47
C GLN A 75 -5.58 5.92 3.49
N ILE A 76 -5.12 6.42 4.64
CA ILE A 76 -4.71 5.62 5.80
C ILE A 76 -5.52 6.12 6.99
N ASP A 77 -6.22 5.20 7.66
CA ASP A 77 -7.09 5.44 8.79
C ASP A 77 -6.71 4.50 9.94
N ALA A 78 -6.52 5.07 11.13
CA ALA A 78 -6.37 4.29 12.36
C ALA A 78 -7.09 5.02 13.47
N LYS A 79 -7.92 4.31 14.23
CA LYS A 79 -8.77 4.95 15.25
C LYS A 79 -8.02 5.47 16.46
N ARG A 80 -6.82 4.94 16.74
CA ARG A 80 -6.05 5.30 17.93
C ARG A 80 -4.65 5.76 17.54
N ASP A 81 -3.77 4.84 17.13
CA ASP A 81 -2.36 5.17 16.88
C ASP A 81 -1.83 4.59 15.57
N ILE A 82 -0.90 5.31 14.94
CA ILE A 82 -0.12 4.85 13.78
C ILE A 82 1.35 4.86 14.17
N ALA A 83 1.96 3.67 14.21
CA ALA A 83 3.38 3.48 14.47
C ALA A 83 4.07 2.90 13.22
N MET A 84 5.11 3.56 12.73
CA MET A 84 5.93 3.06 11.62
C MET A 84 7.40 3.11 12.01
N ALA A 85 8.11 1.99 11.86
CA ALA A 85 9.53 1.89 12.19
C ALA A 85 10.28 1.11 11.11
N ALA A 86 11.33 1.72 10.57
CA ALA A 86 12.28 1.07 9.69
C ALA A 86 13.65 1.11 10.36
N THR A 87 14.30 -0.05 10.47
CA THR A 87 15.71 -0.19 10.90
C THR A 87 16.53 -0.44 9.66
N GLU A 88 17.74 0.12 9.52
CA GLU A 88 18.56 -0.01 8.31
C GLU A 88 19.18 -1.41 8.10
#